data_AF-A0A1V5MKG6-F1
#
_entry.id   AF-A0A1V5MKG6-F1
#
_cell.length_a   1.000
_cell.length_b   1.000
_cell.length_c   1.000
_cell.angle_alpha   90.00
_cell.angle_beta   90.00
_cell.angle_gamma   90.00
#
_symmetry.space_group_name_H-M   'P 1'
#
loop_
_entity.id
_entity.type
_entity.pdbx_description
1 polymer ?
#
loop_
_entity_poly.entity_id
_entity_poly.type
_entity_poly.pdbx_seq_one_letter_code
_entity_poly.pdbx_strand_id
1 'polypeptide(L)' 'MEKLILRLRVYFDGVKSEFRKISWPQRKALEQLTAFVLFLVLILALFAGILDEFFSRLIRLILG' A
#
# COMPACT_ATOMS: atom_id res chain seq x y z
N MET A 1 35.04 10.41 -25.56
CA MET A 1 34.55 9.42 -24.56
C MET A 1 34.59 9.95 -23.13
N GLU A 2 35.66 10.63 -22.68
CA GLU A 2 35.76 11.17 -21.31
C GLU A 2 34.61 12.10 -20.88
N LYS A 3 34.14 12.98 -21.78
CA LYS A 3 32.99 13.87 -21.50
C LYS A 3 31.70 13.11 -21.15
N LEU A 4 31.51 11.92 -21.69
CA LEU A 4 30.31 11.10 -21.44
C LEU A 4 30.37 10.47 -20.03
N ILE A 5 31.55 10.00 -19.63
CA ILE A 5 31.81 9.41 -18.31
C ILE A 5 31.58 10.46 -17.21
N LEU A 6 32.05 11.69 -17.44
CA LEU A 6 31.84 12.80 -16.50
C LEU A 6 30.35 13.17 -16.35
N ARG A 7 29.58 13.21 -17.45
CA ARG A 7 28.14 13.51 -17.39
C ARG A 7 27.35 12.45 -16.64
N LEU A 8 27.66 11.17 -16.85
CA LEU A 8 27.01 10.08 -16.13
C LEU A 8 27.30 10.15 -14.63
N ARG A 9 28.55 10.40 -14.24
CA ARG A 9 28.92 10.54 -12.83
C ARG A 9 28.16 11.66 -12.12
N VAL A 10 28.07 12.84 -12.77
CA VAL A 10 27.29 13.97 -12.24
C VAL A 10 25.80 13.63 -12.12
N TYR A 11 25.24 12.89 -13.09
CA TYR A 11 23.85 12.44 -13.04
C TYR A 11 23.59 11.52 -11.85
N PHE A 12 24.43 10.51 -11.63
CA PHE A 12 24.31 9.58 -10.51
C PHE A 12 24.52 10.26 -9.15
N ASP A 13 25.45 11.20 -9.06
CA ASP A 13 25.66 11.99 -7.84
C ASP A 13 24.44 12.89 -7.54
N GLY A 14 23.83 13.48 -8.57
CA GLY A 14 22.57 14.21 -8.46
C GLY A 14 21.41 13.35 -7.96
N VAL A 15 21.20 12.17 -8.56
CA VAL A 15 20.17 11.22 -8.15
C VAL A 15 20.37 10.77 -6.71
N LYS A 16 21.62 10.46 -6.30
CA LYS A 16 21.93 10.07 -4.91
C LYS A 16 21.67 11.21 -3.91
N SER A 17 21.90 12.45 -4.31
CA SER A 17 21.60 13.64 -3.51
C SER A 17 20.09 13.84 -3.31
N GLU A 18 19.29 13.65 -4.35
CA GLU A 18 17.82 13.70 -4.23
C GLU A 18 17.26 12.52 -3.45
N PHE A 19 17.81 11.32 -3.63
CA PHE A 19 17.41 10.14 -2.86
C PHE A 19 17.63 10.31 -1.36
N ARG A 20 18.61 11.13 -0.95
CA ARG A 20 18.83 11.50 0.46
C ARG A 20 17.81 12.50 1.00
N LYS A 21 17.13 13.27 0.14
CA LYS A 21 16.02 14.16 0.53
C LYS A 21 14.72 13.36 0.73
N ILE A 22 14.66 12.12 0.25
CA ILE A 22 13.55 11.22 0.53
C ILE A 22 13.61 10.85 2.00
N SER A 23 12.73 11.46 2.79
CA SER A 23 12.48 11.11 4.18
C SER A 23 11.79 9.75 4.21
N TRP A 24 12.58 8.68 4.07
CA TRP A 24 12.08 7.32 4.29
C TRP A 24 11.41 7.29 5.66
N PRO A 25 10.12 6.93 5.73
CA PRO A 25 9.40 6.99 6.97
C PRO A 25 10.03 6.03 7.97
N GLN A 26 9.97 6.38 9.26
CA GLN A 26 10.48 5.50 10.30
C GLN A 26 9.78 4.14 10.22
N ARG A 27 10.54 3.05 10.34
CA ARG A 27 10.02 1.67 10.23
C ARG A 27 8.78 1.42 11.11
N LYS A 28 8.75 2.03 12.29
CA LYS A 28 7.61 1.97 13.22
C LYS A 28 6.31 2.52 12.63
N ALA A 29 6.38 3.60 11.84
CA ALA A 29 5.21 4.18 11.20
C ALA A 29 4.66 3.26 10.10
N LEU A 30 5.55 2.59 9.34
CA LEU A 30 5.14 1.59 8.36
C LEU A 30 4.41 0.42 9.02
N GLU A 31 4.99 -0.14 10.08
CA GLU A 31 4.41 -1.27 10.81
C GLU A 31 3.03 -0.93 11.37
N GLN A 32 2.88 0.25 11.99
CA GLN A 32 1.59 0.71 12.50
C GLN A 32 0.55 0.89 11.40
N LEU A 33 0.95 1.50 10.27
CA LEU A 33 0.04 1.71 9.15
C LEU A 33 -0.41 0.37 8.53
N THR A 34 0.52 -0.56 8.32
CA THR A 34 0.20 -1.89 7.79
C THR A 34 -0.70 -2.68 8.74
N ALA A 35 -0.41 -2.65 10.05
CA ALA A 35 -1.25 -3.30 11.06
C ALA A 35 -2.68 -2.72 11.08
N PHE A 36 -2.80 -1.40 10.97
CA PHE A 36 -4.11 -0.74 10.88
C PHE A 36 -4.88 -1.14 9.62
N VAL A 37 -4.22 -1.18 8.46
CA VAL A 37 -4.86 -1.61 7.21
C VAL A 37 -5.33 -3.05 7.30
N LEU A 38 -4.53 -3.96 7.85
CA LEU A 38 -4.92 -5.36 8.05
C LEU A 38 -6.14 -5.48 8.97
N PHE A 39 -6.15 -4.73 10.07
CA PHE A 39 -7.29 -4.71 10.99
C PHE A 39 -8.57 -4.20 10.31
N LEU A 40 -8.47 -3.10 9.56
CA LEU A 40 -9.59 -2.54 8.82
C LEU A 40 -10.13 -3.53 7.78
N VAL A 41 -9.25 -4.18 7.01
CA VAL A 41 -9.62 -5.20 6.03
C VAL A 41 -10.33 -6.38 6.69
N LEU A 42 -9.88 -6.81 7.87
CA LEU A 42 -10.51 -7.89 8.60
C LEU A 42 -11.95 -7.55 9.02
N ILE A 43 -12.18 -6.33 9.50
CA ILE A 43 -13.53 -5.84 9.83
C ILE A 43 -14.41 -5.78 8.58
N LEU A 44 -13.90 -5.23 7.49
CA LEU A 44 -14.65 -5.13 6.23
C LEU A 44 -15.00 -6.50 5.66
N ALA A 45 -14.08 -7.46 5.73
CA ALA A 45 -14.31 -8.83 5.28
C ALA A 45 -15.39 -9.53 6.11
N LEU A 46 -15.36 -9.37 7.44
CA LEU A 46 -16.41 -9.90 8.32
C LEU A 46 -17.77 -9.27 8.03
N PHE A 47 -17.81 -7.94 7.89
CA PHE A 47 -19.03 -7.22 7.57
C PHE A 47 -19.62 -7.65 6.23
N ALA A 48 -18.79 -7.69 5.17
CA ALA A 48 -19.21 -8.15 3.86
C ALA A 48 -19.71 -9.60 3.91
N GLY A 49 -18.98 -10.51 4.58
CA GLY A 49 -19.40 -11.90 4.70
C GLY A 49 -20.75 -12.08 5.44
N ILE A 50 -21.01 -11.27 6.47
CA ILE A 50 -22.31 -11.25 7.15
C ILE A 50 -23.40 -10.76 6.20
N LEU A 51 -23.14 -9.70 5.45
CA LEU A 51 -24.09 -9.16 4.48
C LEU A 51 -24.37 -10.18 3.37
N ASP A 52 -23.36 -10.84 2.82
CA ASP A 52 -23.51 -11.84 1.76
C ASP A 52 -24.43 -12.99 2.19
N GLU A 53 -24.26 -13.47 3.43
CA GLU A 53 -25.13 -14.51 4.00
C GLU A 53 -26.55 -13.98 4.25
N PHE A 54 -26.68 -12.77 4.78
CA PHE A 54 -27.97 -12.12 5.03
C PHE A 54 -28.77 -11.92 3.73
N PHE A 55 -28.15 -11.35 2.70
CA PHE A 55 -28.77 -11.16 1.39
C PHE A 55 -29.05 -12.50 0.71
N SER A 56 -28.14 -13.47 0.77
CA SER A 56 -28.38 -14.80 0.21
C SER A 56 -29.61 -15.48 0.83
N ARG A 57 -29.81 -15.34 2.15
CA ARG A 57 -31.00 -15.84 2.84
C ARG A 57 -32.26 -15.07 2.45
N LEU A 58 -32.18 -13.74 2.41
CA LEU A 58 -33.32 -12.88 2.06
C LEU A 58 -33.80 -13.17 0.63
N ILE A 59 -32.87 -13.29 -0.31
CA ILE A 59 -33.16 -13.63 -1.71
C ILE A 59 -33.79 -15.02 -1.81
N ARG A 60 -33.27 -16.03 -1.08
CA ARG A 60 -33.89 -17.38 -1.03
C ARG A 60 -35.30 -17.37 -0.43
N LEU A 61 -35.61 -16.44 0.46
CA LEU A 61 -36.95 -16.28 1.04
C LEU A 61 -37.95 -15.63 0.08
N ILE A 62 -37.45 -14.83 -0.86
CA ILE A 62 -38.28 -14.12 -1.86
C ILE A 62 -38.42 -14.94 -3.16
N LEU A 63 -37.36 -15.62 -3.59
CA LEU A 63 -37.34 -16.47 -4.79
C LEU A 63 -37.69 -17.94 -4.50
N GLY A 64 -37.77 -18.32 -3.22
CA GLY A 64 -38.25 -19.61 -2.75
C GLY A 64 -39.75 -19.61 -2.53
#